data_AF-A0A8S1RPG6-F1
#
_entry.id   AF-A0A8S1RPG6-F1
#
_cell.length_a   1.000
_cell.length_b   1.000
_cell.length_c   1.000
_cell.angle_alpha   90.00
_cell.angle_beta   90.00
_cell.angle_gamma   90.00
#
_symmetry.space_group_name_H-M   'P 1'
#
loop_
_entity.id
_entity.type
_entity.pdbx_description
1 polymer ?
#
loop_
_entity_poly.entity_id
_entity_poly.type
_entity_poly.pdbx_seq_one_letter_code
_entity_poly.pdbx_strand_id
1 'polypeptide(L)'
;MKLIQLLIDFKEDQEDDELKYFTFIYYSSSQIIYKGEYKNGIKVDRWDMLYRQLKTFEQIGGGTYNDRIEKYKQVNQKKMEDGSNQVTHNGEYKNGKKVGRWDIFYIDYDEGWKIEKIGGGSYDVIGEDMEGQGHQKNGKWIELSDHFDSSNQVTYVGEYKNDQKVGSWDIIFKYDQEGWKIEKIGGGLYEQNGENKDAQGNQKNGKWIELS
;
A
#
# COMPACT_ATOMS: atom_id res chain seq x y z
N MET A 1 -32.26 -11.36 -10.77
CA MET A 1 -30.81 -11.13 -10.97
C MET A 1 -30.59 -10.90 -12.46
N LYS A 2 -30.50 -9.64 -12.93
CA LYS A 2 -30.29 -9.33 -14.35
C LYS A 2 -28.77 -9.33 -14.62
N LEU A 3 -28.32 -10.16 -15.57
CA LEU A 3 -26.97 -10.08 -16.13
C LEU A 3 -26.78 -8.68 -16.73
N ILE A 4 -25.74 -7.97 -16.30
CA ILE A 4 -25.33 -6.69 -16.90
C ILE A 4 -24.45 -7.03 -18.10
N GLN A 5 -24.89 -6.58 -19.29
CA GLN A 5 -24.12 -6.66 -20.53
C GLN A 5 -22.90 -5.73 -20.42
N LEU A 6 -21.70 -6.28 -20.60
CA LEU A 6 -20.44 -5.52 -20.67
C LEU A 6 -20.42 -4.74 -21.99
N LEU A 7 -20.45 -3.41 -21.94
CA LEU A 7 -20.21 -2.56 -23.10
C LEU A 7 -18.75 -2.09 -23.03
N ILE A 8 -17.94 -2.62 -23.93
CA ILE A 8 -16.58 -2.12 -24.21
C ILE A 8 -16.73 -1.19 -25.40
N ASP A 9 -16.66 0.13 -25.18
CA ASP A 9 -16.56 1.07 -26.29
C ASP A 9 -15.11 1.11 -26.78
N PHE A 10 -14.83 0.35 -27.84
CA PHE A 10 -13.60 0.45 -28.61
C PHE A 10 -13.80 1.55 -29.65
N LYS A 11 -13.09 2.68 -29.51
CA LYS A 11 -12.90 3.61 -30.64
C LYS A 11 -11.62 3.20 -31.34
N GLU A 12 -11.79 2.54 -32.48
CA GLU A 12 -10.72 2.17 -33.39
C GLU A 12 -10.55 3.34 -34.37
N ASP A 13 -9.70 4.32 -34.01
CA ASP A 13 -9.20 5.29 -34.99
C ASP A 13 -7.96 4.67 -35.64
N GLN A 14 -8.06 4.39 -36.94
CA GLN A 14 -7.00 3.77 -37.73
C GLN A 14 -5.87 4.76 -38.05
N GLU A 15 -4.65 4.22 -38.02
CA GLU A 15 -3.40 4.78 -38.57
C GLU A 15 -2.80 6.00 -37.83
N ASP A 16 -2.31 5.78 -36.61
CA ASP A 16 -0.98 6.22 -36.15
C ASP A 16 -0.71 5.60 -34.77
N ASP A 17 0.54 5.18 -34.50
CA ASP A 17 1.03 4.45 -33.32
C ASP A 17 0.10 4.51 -32.06
N GLU A 18 -0.63 3.41 -31.85
CA GLU A 18 -1.85 3.31 -31.05
C GLU A 18 -1.68 3.63 -29.55
N LEU A 19 -2.11 4.83 -29.13
CA LEU A 19 -2.49 5.11 -27.74
C LEU A 19 -3.82 4.39 -27.41
N LYS A 20 -3.74 3.15 -26.90
CA LYS A 20 -4.91 2.39 -26.46
C LYS A 20 -5.38 2.81 -25.07
N TYR A 21 -6.46 3.58 -25.01
CA TYR A 21 -7.14 3.88 -23.76
C TYR A 21 -8.15 2.78 -23.41
N PHE A 22 -7.96 2.14 -22.26
CA PHE A 22 -8.96 1.21 -21.70
C PHE A 22 -9.81 1.96 -20.67
N THR A 23 -11.09 2.15 -20.97
CA THR A 23 -12.06 2.75 -20.04
C THR A 23 -13.08 1.69 -19.63
N PHE A 24 -13.11 1.32 -18.34
CA PHE A 24 -14.17 0.49 -17.78
C PHE A 24 -15.26 1.41 -17.21
N ILE A 25 -16.43 1.46 -17.85
CA ILE A 25 -17.55 2.31 -17.41
C ILE A 25 -18.55 1.43 -16.64
N TYR A 26 -18.55 1.54 -15.32
CA TYR A 26 -19.64 1.02 -14.46
C TYR A 26 -20.57 2.16 -14.05
N TYR A 27 -21.89 1.94 -14.07
CA TYR A 27 -22.91 2.92 -13.61
C TYR A 27 -22.91 3.18 -12.09
N SER A 28 -21.82 2.87 -11.37
CA SER A 28 -21.62 3.26 -9.98
C SER A 28 -21.04 4.67 -9.89
N SER A 29 -21.44 5.43 -8.86
CA SER A 29 -21.00 6.80 -8.54
C SER A 29 -19.50 6.99 -8.30
N SER A 30 -18.71 5.93 -8.45
CA SER A 30 -17.27 5.86 -8.26
C SER A 30 -16.66 4.94 -9.33
N GLN A 31 -15.65 5.42 -10.04
CA GLN A 31 -14.89 4.63 -11.03
C GLN A 31 -13.38 4.85 -10.80
N ILE A 32 -12.58 3.79 -10.88
CA ILE A 32 -11.11 3.89 -10.95
C ILE A 32 -10.71 3.70 -12.41
N ILE A 33 -9.95 4.63 -12.95
CA ILE A 33 -9.43 4.60 -14.33
C ILE A 33 -7.91 4.56 -14.26
N TYR A 34 -7.31 3.66 -15.03
CA TYR A 34 -5.88 3.63 -15.23
C TYR A 34 -5.57 4.18 -16.62
N LYS A 35 -4.77 5.23 -16.68
CA LYS A 35 -4.40 5.92 -17.92
C LYS A 35 -2.90 5.79 -18.14
N GLY A 36 -2.48 5.21 -19.25
CA GLY A 36 -1.07 5.09 -19.63
C GLY A 36 -0.92 4.33 -20.94
N GLU A 37 0.31 3.97 -21.28
CA GLU A 37 0.64 3.32 -22.55
C GLU A 37 1.00 1.85 -22.35
N TYR A 38 0.67 1.04 -23.36
CA TYR A 38 1.11 -0.35 -23.46
C TYR A 38 2.02 -0.53 -24.67
N LYS A 39 3.07 -1.31 -24.51
CA LYS A 39 3.93 -1.80 -25.59
C LYS A 39 4.03 -3.31 -25.48
N ASN A 40 3.59 -4.03 -26.52
CA ASN A 40 3.55 -5.51 -26.54
C ASN A 40 2.79 -6.14 -25.35
N GLY A 41 1.70 -5.51 -24.91
CA GLY A 41 0.91 -5.97 -23.75
C GLY A 41 1.53 -5.65 -22.38
N ILE A 42 2.65 -4.93 -22.33
CA ILE A 42 3.33 -4.51 -21.10
C ILE A 42 3.11 -3.01 -20.90
N LYS A 43 2.81 -2.59 -19.67
CA LYS A 43 2.70 -1.16 -19.30
C LYS A 43 4.05 -0.47 -19.49
N VAL A 44 4.07 0.67 -20.16
CA VAL A 44 5.24 1.52 -20.36
C VAL A 44 4.92 2.98 -20.03
N ASP A 45 5.98 3.75 -19.84
CA ASP A 45 6.00 5.17 -19.47
C ASP A 45 5.10 5.51 -18.28
N ARG A 46 4.57 6.73 -18.26
CA ARG A 46 3.75 7.21 -17.15
C ARG A 46 2.36 6.58 -17.18
N TRP A 47 1.95 6.06 -16.03
CA TRP A 47 0.61 5.60 -15.74
C TRP A 47 0.02 6.42 -14.60
N ASP A 48 -1.16 6.97 -14.82
CA ASP A 48 -1.93 7.67 -13.80
C ASP A 48 -3.10 6.78 -13.36
N MET A 49 -3.35 6.72 -12.05
CA MET A 49 -4.55 6.14 -11.47
C MET A 49 -5.48 7.28 -11.09
N LEU A 50 -6.63 7.34 -11.76
CA LEU A 50 -7.61 8.41 -11.62
C LEU A 50 -8.84 7.88 -10.91
N TYR A 51 -9.34 8.62 -9.93
CA TYR A 51 -10.64 8.39 -9.31
C TYR A 51 -11.65 9.34 -9.91
N ARG A 52 -12.77 8.80 -10.39
CA ARG A 52 -13.90 9.60 -10.84
C ARG A 52 -14.85 9.85 -9.68
N GLN A 53 -15.02 11.11 -9.31
CA GLN A 53 -16.08 11.56 -8.41
C GLN A 53 -17.06 12.42 -9.20
N LEU A 54 -18.31 11.97 -9.32
CA LEU A 54 -19.36 12.64 -10.12
C LEU A 54 -18.93 12.87 -11.59
N LYS A 55 -18.45 14.09 -11.91
CA LYS A 55 -18.04 14.54 -13.26
C LYS A 55 -16.56 14.94 -13.35
N THR A 56 -15.80 14.88 -12.26
CA THR A 56 -14.38 15.22 -12.23
C THR A 56 -13.53 13.98 -12.03
N PHE A 57 -12.28 14.05 -12.49
CA PHE A 57 -11.26 13.02 -12.26
C PHE A 57 -10.17 13.62 -11.38
N GLU A 58 -9.80 12.90 -10.34
CA GLU A 58 -8.68 13.24 -9.46
C GLU A 58 -7.60 12.18 -9.59
N GLN A 59 -6.34 12.60 -9.71
CA GLN A 59 -5.22 11.68 -9.71
C GLN A 59 -4.96 11.20 -8.27
N ILE A 60 -5.29 9.94 -8.01
CA ILE A 60 -5.15 9.28 -6.71
C ILE A 60 -3.94 8.36 -6.62
N GLY A 61 -3.19 8.26 -7.72
CA GLY A 61 -1.95 7.52 -7.78
C GLY A 61 -1.36 7.48 -9.18
N GLY A 62 -0.33 6.67 -9.34
CA GLY A 62 0.36 6.50 -10.61
C GLY A 62 1.76 5.99 -10.41
N GLY A 63 2.48 5.87 -11.51
CA GLY A 63 3.87 5.41 -11.57
C GLY A 63 4.43 5.52 -12.98
N THR A 64 5.74 5.43 -13.10
CA THR A 64 6.41 5.28 -14.40
C THR A 64 6.83 3.84 -14.58
N TYR A 65 6.63 3.32 -15.78
CA TYR A 65 6.97 1.97 -16.19
C TYR A 65 8.02 2.06 -17.30
N ASN A 66 9.10 1.31 -17.21
CA ASN A 66 10.02 1.19 -18.34
C ASN A 66 9.87 -0.18 -18.99
N ASP A 67 10.25 -0.28 -20.26
CA ASP A 67 10.30 -1.51 -21.05
C ASP A 67 11.30 -2.55 -20.50
N ARG A 68 12.09 -2.19 -19.49
CA ARG A 68 13.11 -3.03 -18.84
C ARG A 68 12.86 -3.41 -17.38
N ILE A 69 11.70 -3.12 -16.81
CA ILE A 69 11.33 -3.50 -15.41
C ILE A 69 12.23 -2.93 -14.31
N GLU A 70 12.88 -1.78 -14.50
CA GLU A 70 13.96 -1.40 -13.56
C GLU A 70 13.58 -0.50 -12.40
N LYS A 71 12.59 0.42 -12.46
CA LYS A 71 12.21 1.25 -11.30
C LYS A 71 10.77 1.76 -11.42
N TYR A 72 9.98 1.59 -10.36
CA TYR A 72 8.59 2.06 -10.32
C TYR A 72 8.32 2.79 -9.02
N LYS A 73 7.54 3.86 -9.04
CA LYS A 73 6.84 4.37 -7.85
C LYS A 73 5.39 3.92 -7.99
N GLN A 74 4.84 3.16 -7.06
CA GLN A 74 3.44 2.72 -7.13
C GLN A 74 2.72 3.09 -5.84
N VAL A 75 1.51 3.62 -6.02
CA VAL A 75 0.52 3.86 -4.97
C VAL A 75 -0.43 2.67 -4.94
N ASN A 76 -0.29 1.78 -3.96
CA ASN A 76 -1.24 0.68 -3.78
C ASN A 76 -2.36 1.11 -2.84
N GLN A 77 -3.58 1.12 -3.34
CA GLN A 77 -4.80 1.37 -2.56
C GLN A 77 -5.42 0.05 -2.11
N LYS A 78 -5.64 -0.09 -0.79
CA LYS A 78 -6.63 -1.03 -0.26
C LYS A 78 -7.91 -0.23 -0.03
N LYS A 79 -8.92 -0.45 -0.88
CA LYS A 79 -10.24 0.16 -0.71
C LYS A 79 -11.08 -0.73 0.22
N MET A 80 -11.64 -0.16 1.29
CA MET A 80 -12.67 -0.84 2.07
C MET A 80 -14.02 -0.79 1.34
N GLU A 81 -14.81 -1.85 1.46
CA GLU A 81 -16.05 -2.04 0.71
C GLU A 81 -17.15 -1.04 1.07
N ASP A 82 -17.06 -0.38 2.24
CA ASP A 82 -18.05 0.57 2.75
C ASP A 82 -17.80 2.04 2.37
N GLY A 83 -16.65 2.33 1.74
CA GLY A 83 -16.30 3.69 1.32
C GLY A 83 -15.78 4.60 2.44
N SER A 84 -15.66 4.12 3.68
CA SER A 84 -15.04 4.87 4.76
C SER A 84 -13.56 4.53 4.87
N ASN A 85 -12.74 5.49 4.46
CA ASN A 85 -11.29 5.55 4.65
C ASN A 85 -10.44 4.63 3.77
N GLN A 86 -9.31 5.18 3.34
CA GLN A 86 -8.40 4.50 2.42
C GLN A 86 -6.99 4.53 2.96
N VAL A 87 -6.34 3.37 2.90
CA VAL A 87 -4.89 3.24 3.14
C VAL A 87 -4.19 3.12 1.80
N THR A 88 -3.21 4.01 1.59
CA THR A 88 -2.32 3.99 0.43
C THR A 88 -0.90 3.67 0.86
N HIS A 89 -0.21 2.88 0.04
CA HIS A 89 1.21 2.59 0.22
C HIS A 89 1.99 3.20 -0.92
N ASN A 90 2.95 4.06 -0.58
CA ASN A 90 3.77 4.78 -1.54
C ASN A 90 5.22 4.35 -1.36
N GLY A 91 5.80 3.79 -2.40
CA GLY A 91 7.22 3.48 -2.41
C GLY A 91 7.66 3.01 -3.77
N GLU A 92 8.89 2.54 -3.82
CA GLU A 92 9.51 2.12 -5.06
C GLU A 92 9.51 0.59 -5.22
N TYR A 93 9.36 0.11 -6.45
CA TYR A 93 9.61 -1.28 -6.84
C TYR A 93 10.78 -1.36 -7.81
N LYS A 94 11.56 -2.44 -7.70
CA LYS A 94 12.59 -2.88 -8.67
C LYS A 94 12.32 -4.36 -8.96
N ASN A 95 12.17 -4.75 -10.23
CA ASN A 95 11.88 -6.13 -10.63
C ASN A 95 10.67 -6.76 -9.89
N GLY A 96 9.58 -5.99 -9.74
CA GLY A 96 8.37 -6.44 -9.04
C GLY A 96 8.48 -6.56 -7.52
N LYS A 97 9.59 -6.16 -6.91
CA LYS A 97 9.82 -6.20 -5.45
C LYS A 97 10.01 -4.80 -4.87
N LYS A 98 9.56 -4.58 -3.63
CA LYS A 98 9.64 -3.29 -2.93
C LYS A 98 11.09 -2.91 -2.60
N VAL A 99 11.51 -1.68 -2.89
CA VAL A 99 12.83 -1.13 -2.58
C VAL A 99 12.73 0.19 -1.84
N GLY A 100 13.78 0.50 -1.08
CA GLY A 100 13.98 1.83 -0.50
C GLY A 100 12.87 2.21 0.48
N ARG A 101 12.59 3.51 0.56
CA ARG A 101 11.61 4.06 1.50
C ARG A 101 10.18 3.75 1.04
N TRP A 102 9.39 3.24 1.98
CA TRP A 102 7.95 3.02 1.84
C TRP A 102 7.21 3.79 2.91
N ASP A 103 6.21 4.55 2.50
CA ASP A 103 5.33 5.33 3.35
C ASP A 103 3.90 4.84 3.23
N ILE A 104 3.17 4.84 4.34
CA ILE A 104 1.76 4.46 4.41
C ILE A 104 0.97 5.70 4.76
N PHE A 105 -0.02 6.04 3.93
CA PHE A 105 -0.90 7.18 4.17
C PHE A 105 -2.33 6.73 4.38
N TYR A 106 -3.01 7.42 5.30
CA TYR A 106 -4.43 7.32 5.58
C TYR A 106 -5.15 8.53 4.98
N ILE A 107 -6.28 8.28 4.33
CA ILE A 107 -7.15 9.32 3.79
C ILE A 107 -8.43 9.31 4.62
N ASP A 108 -8.66 10.39 5.35
CA ASP A 108 -9.86 10.65 6.13
C ASP A 108 -10.83 11.49 5.30
N TYR A 109 -12.00 10.94 4.99
CA TYR A 109 -13.02 11.62 4.20
C TYR A 109 -13.91 12.54 5.03
N ASP A 110 -14.08 12.25 6.32
CA ASP A 110 -14.94 13.00 7.22
C ASP A 110 -14.30 14.34 7.59
N GLU A 111 -12.97 14.39 7.69
CA GLU A 111 -12.18 15.62 7.91
C GLU A 111 -11.81 16.36 6.60
N GLY A 112 -12.60 16.22 5.53
CA GLY A 112 -12.38 16.97 4.30
C GLY A 112 -11.15 16.53 3.52
N TRP A 113 -10.95 15.21 3.38
CA TRP A 113 -9.91 14.59 2.55
C TRP A 113 -8.49 14.82 3.09
N LYS A 114 -8.35 14.73 4.41
CA LYS A 114 -7.05 14.85 5.05
C LYS A 114 -6.21 13.61 4.76
N ILE A 115 -5.03 13.83 4.19
CA ILE A 115 -4.04 12.78 3.94
C ILE A 115 -2.97 12.84 5.03
N GLU A 116 -2.85 11.78 5.81
CA GLU A 116 -1.87 11.69 6.90
C GLU A 116 -0.93 10.50 6.68
N LYS A 117 0.37 10.71 6.89
CA LYS A 117 1.35 9.61 6.92
C LYS A 117 1.25 8.88 8.26
N ILE A 118 0.74 7.65 8.23
CA ILE A 118 0.47 6.83 9.41
C ILE A 118 1.45 5.67 9.59
N GLY A 119 2.31 5.42 8.60
CA GLY A 119 3.34 4.39 8.78
C GLY A 119 4.34 4.24 7.66
N GLY A 120 4.94 3.05 7.60
CA GLY A 120 5.96 2.68 6.62
C GLY A 120 7.33 2.38 7.24
N GLY A 121 8.35 2.24 6.38
CA GLY A 121 9.71 1.85 6.74
C GLY A 121 10.60 1.77 5.49
N SER A 122 11.71 1.05 5.56
CA SER A 122 12.64 0.92 4.43
C SER A 122 12.95 -0.55 4.12
N TYR A 123 13.06 -0.85 2.82
CA TYR A 123 13.58 -2.10 2.31
C TYR A 123 15.01 -1.91 1.81
N ASP A 124 15.92 -2.75 2.28
CA ASP A 124 17.27 -2.83 1.76
C ASP A 124 17.32 -3.77 0.55
N VAL A 125 18.17 -3.38 -0.40
CA VAL A 125 18.50 -4.20 -1.57
C VAL A 125 19.63 -5.14 -1.16
N ILE A 126 19.37 -6.45 -1.23
CA ILE A 126 20.39 -7.46 -0.92
C ILE A 126 20.80 -8.14 -2.22
N GLY A 127 21.98 -7.76 -2.71
CA GLY A 127 22.54 -8.23 -3.96
C GLY A 127 21.86 -7.61 -5.19
N GLU A 128 22.66 -7.18 -6.18
CA GLU A 128 22.11 -6.60 -7.41
C GLU A 128 21.74 -7.67 -8.46
N ASP A 129 22.35 -8.87 -8.37
CA ASP A 129 22.47 -9.76 -9.53
C ASP A 129 22.01 -11.21 -9.30
N MET A 130 21.55 -11.57 -8.09
CA MET A 130 21.08 -12.94 -7.85
C MET A 130 19.57 -13.01 -7.99
N GLU A 131 19.12 -13.55 -9.13
CA GLU A 131 17.74 -13.98 -9.39
C GLU A 131 17.20 -14.75 -8.18
N GLY A 132 16.41 -14.07 -7.35
CA GLY A 132 15.75 -14.68 -6.20
C GLY A 132 16.00 -14.02 -4.85
N GLN A 133 17.08 -13.25 -4.64
CA GLN A 133 17.25 -12.60 -3.35
C GLN A 133 16.18 -11.51 -3.14
N GLY A 134 15.44 -11.66 -2.04
CA GLY A 134 14.34 -10.77 -1.66
C GLY A 134 14.84 -9.39 -1.25
N HIS A 135 13.91 -8.46 -1.12
CA HIS A 135 14.19 -7.20 -0.45
C HIS A 135 13.77 -7.35 1.00
N GLN A 136 14.64 -6.94 1.92
CA GLN A 136 14.40 -7.17 3.33
C GLN A 136 14.05 -5.87 4.03
N LYS A 137 13.03 -5.91 4.88
CA LYS A 137 12.74 -4.84 5.82
C LYS A 137 13.93 -4.70 6.76
N ASN A 138 14.41 -3.47 6.89
CA ASN A 138 15.46 -3.08 7.83
C ASN A 138 15.14 -1.73 8.48
N GLY A 139 15.63 -1.55 9.70
CA GLY A 139 15.48 -0.32 10.48
C GLY A 139 14.07 -0.13 11.05
N LYS A 140 13.69 1.12 11.28
CA LYS A 140 12.42 1.45 11.97
C LYS A 140 11.21 1.29 11.05
N TRP A 141 10.16 0.67 11.60
CA TRP A 141 8.90 0.41 10.91
C TRP A 141 7.71 0.80 11.78
N ILE A 142 6.66 1.25 11.09
CA ILE A 142 5.32 1.41 11.63
C ILE A 142 4.38 0.58 10.74
N GLU A 143 3.86 -0.51 11.30
CA GLU A 143 2.92 -1.41 10.62
C GLU A 143 1.48 -1.14 11.07
N LEU A 144 0.51 -1.43 10.21
CA LEU A 144 -0.90 -1.32 10.56
C LEU A 144 -1.42 -2.66 11.05
N SER A 145 -2.41 -2.64 11.94
CA SER A 145 -3.21 -3.82 12.27
C SER A 145 -3.94 -4.36 11.03
N ASP A 146 -4.18 -5.67 10.99
CA ASP A 146 -5.00 -6.30 9.95
C ASP A 146 -6.44 -5.77 9.95
N HIS A 147 -6.89 -5.32 11.12
CA HIS A 147 -8.19 -4.67 11.35
C HIS A 147 -8.09 -3.15 11.40
N PHE A 148 -7.04 -2.55 10.80
CA PHE A 148 -6.91 -1.10 10.77
C PHE A 148 -8.06 -0.47 9.98
N ASP A 149 -8.88 0.37 10.63
CA ASP A 149 -9.99 1.15 10.05
C ASP A 149 -10.20 2.49 10.78
N SER A 150 -11.23 3.27 10.44
CA SER A 150 -11.51 4.56 11.09
C SER A 150 -11.67 4.46 12.60
N SER A 151 -12.33 3.39 13.05
CA SER A 151 -12.64 3.13 14.45
C SER A 151 -11.51 2.40 15.18
N ASN A 152 -10.62 1.75 14.42
CA ASN A 152 -9.57 0.89 14.92
C ASN A 152 -8.20 1.26 14.33
N GLN A 153 -7.64 2.40 14.72
CA GLN A 153 -6.35 2.86 14.21
C GLN A 153 -5.18 2.32 15.06
N VAL A 154 -5.03 0.99 15.11
CA VAL A 154 -3.91 0.31 15.80
C VAL A 154 -2.70 0.18 14.88
N THR A 155 -1.53 0.61 15.38
CA THR A 155 -0.24 0.46 14.70
C THR A 155 0.80 -0.23 15.58
N TYR A 156 1.77 -0.88 14.94
CA TYR A 156 2.89 -1.54 15.59
C TYR A 156 4.19 -0.82 15.23
N VAL A 157 4.89 -0.29 16.22
CA VAL A 157 6.11 0.49 16.03
C VAL A 157 7.30 -0.29 16.56
N GLY A 158 8.30 -0.54 15.72
CA GLY A 158 9.51 -1.24 16.14
C GLY A 158 10.58 -1.24 15.07
N GLU A 159 11.52 -2.19 15.20
CA GLU A 159 12.65 -2.33 14.29
C GLU A 159 12.66 -3.71 13.63
N TYR A 160 13.01 -3.71 12.34
CA TYR A 160 13.31 -4.91 11.58
C TYR A 160 14.81 -5.02 11.34
N LYS A 161 15.29 -6.26 11.32
CA LYS A 161 16.62 -6.65 10.87
C LYS A 161 16.51 -7.92 10.04
N ASN A 162 16.81 -7.82 8.75
CA ASN A 162 16.73 -8.89 7.76
C ASN A 162 15.35 -9.57 7.76
N ASP A 163 14.29 -8.77 7.64
CA ASP A 163 12.87 -9.20 7.73
C ASP A 163 12.43 -9.74 9.10
N GLN A 164 13.29 -9.77 10.11
CA GLN A 164 12.94 -10.20 11.45
C GLN A 164 12.67 -9.01 12.37
N LYS A 165 11.58 -9.08 13.13
CA LYS A 165 11.29 -8.10 14.19
C LYS A 165 12.35 -8.24 15.28
N VAL A 166 12.97 -7.14 15.69
CA VAL A 166 14.00 -7.10 16.73
C VAL A 166 13.72 -5.99 17.74
N GLY A 167 14.19 -6.18 18.97
CA GLY A 167 14.10 -5.17 20.01
C GLY A 167 12.67 -4.91 20.47
N SER A 168 12.41 -3.70 20.96
CA SER A 168 11.11 -3.33 21.50
C SER A 168 10.12 -3.04 20.39
N TRP A 169 8.91 -3.58 20.54
CA TRP A 169 7.77 -3.34 19.66
C TRP A 169 6.60 -2.82 20.48
N ASP A 170 6.12 -1.63 20.14
CA ASP A 170 5.06 -0.94 20.84
C ASP A 170 3.75 -1.03 20.05
N ILE A 171 2.64 -1.30 20.74
CA ILE A 171 1.29 -1.26 20.17
C ILE A 171 0.70 0.10 20.48
N ILE A 172 0.44 0.88 19.44
CA ILE A 172 -0.04 2.26 19.54
C ILE A 172 -1.47 2.31 19.01
N PHE A 173 -2.38 2.87 19.81
CA PHE A 173 -3.76 3.12 19.41
C PHE A 173 -4.01 4.60 19.30
N LYS A 174 -4.62 5.00 18.18
CA LYS A 174 -5.05 6.35 17.90
C LYS A 174 -6.58 6.38 17.85
N TYR A 175 -7.20 7.25 18.63
CA TYR A 175 -8.65 7.42 18.64
C TYR A 175 -9.03 8.88 18.74
N ASP A 176 -10.18 9.21 18.18
CA ASP A 176 -10.72 10.57 18.15
C ASP A 176 -11.80 10.74 19.25
N GLN A 177 -11.36 11.17 20.43
CA GLN A 177 -12.26 11.68 21.47
C GLN A 177 -11.74 13.05 21.90
N GLU A 178 -12.27 14.09 21.25
CA GLU A 178 -11.98 15.51 21.52
C GLU A 178 -10.54 15.93 21.20
N GLY A 179 -9.98 15.34 20.14
CA GLY A 179 -8.61 15.52 19.71
C GLY A 179 -7.87 14.20 19.59
N TRP A 180 -6.95 14.13 18.63
CA TRP A 180 -6.16 12.94 18.35
C TRP A 180 -5.30 12.55 19.57
N LYS A 181 -5.73 11.55 20.32
CA LYS A 181 -4.93 10.94 21.39
C LYS A 181 -4.20 9.73 20.84
N ILE A 182 -2.93 9.64 21.20
CA ILE A 182 -2.04 8.53 20.85
C ILE A 182 -1.65 7.86 22.17
N GLU A 183 -2.01 6.59 22.32
CA GLU A 183 -1.74 5.84 23.54
C GLU A 183 -0.98 4.55 23.21
N LYS A 184 0.02 4.24 24.04
CA LYS A 184 0.67 2.93 24.02
C LYS A 184 -0.17 1.96 24.84
N ILE A 185 -0.83 1.04 24.16
CA ILE A 185 -1.77 0.07 24.77
C ILE A 185 -1.17 -1.32 24.96
N GLY A 186 0.05 -1.54 24.48
CA GLY A 186 0.75 -2.82 24.63
C GLY A 186 2.14 -2.82 24.03
N GLY A 187 2.69 -4.03 23.86
CA GLY A 187 4.01 -4.25 23.28
C GLY A 187 4.77 -5.42 23.89
N GLY A 188 6.02 -5.57 23.46
CA GLY A 188 6.94 -6.61 23.94
C GLY A 188 8.34 -6.48 23.34
N LEU A 189 9.21 -7.45 23.65
CA LEU A 189 10.60 -7.49 23.19
C LEU A 189 10.83 -8.73 22.31
N TYR A 190 11.35 -8.53 21.10
CA TYR A 190 11.83 -9.62 20.25
C TYR A 190 13.34 -9.85 20.45
N GLU A 191 13.72 -11.10 20.65
CA GLU A 191 15.13 -11.52 20.69
C GLU A 191 15.62 -12.01 19.33
N GLN A 192 16.92 -11.88 19.10
CA GLN A 192 17.51 -12.16 17.79
C GLN A 192 17.76 -13.67 17.54
N ASN A 193 17.63 -14.58 18.53
CA ASN A 193 18.33 -15.89 18.48
C ASN A 193 17.67 -17.13 19.12
N GLY A 194 16.40 -17.14 19.49
CA GLY A 194 15.81 -18.22 20.30
C GLY A 194 14.65 -18.98 19.66
N GLU A 195 14.27 -20.04 20.36
CA GLU A 195 13.54 -21.20 19.79
C GLU A 195 12.01 -20.97 19.65
N ASN A 196 11.45 -19.97 20.35
CA ASN A 196 10.00 -19.71 20.38
C ASN A 196 9.56 -18.73 19.29
N LYS A 197 9.33 -19.23 18.08
CA LYS A 197 8.97 -18.43 16.90
C LYS A 197 7.45 -18.23 16.76
N ASP A 198 7.03 -17.03 16.36
CA ASP A 198 5.67 -16.73 15.93
C ASP A 198 5.37 -17.33 14.54
N ALA A 199 4.17 -17.11 14.00
CA ALA A 199 3.77 -17.62 12.69
C ALA A 199 4.64 -17.11 11.53
N GLN A 200 5.33 -15.99 11.72
CA GLN A 200 6.28 -15.40 10.77
C GLN A 200 7.74 -15.78 11.08
N GLY A 201 7.99 -16.59 12.10
CA GLY A 201 9.33 -17.02 12.47
C GLY A 201 10.04 -16.12 13.48
N ASN A 202 9.41 -15.05 14.00
CA ASN A 202 10.05 -14.11 14.95
C ASN A 202 9.92 -14.60 16.39
N GLN A 203 10.95 -14.41 17.20
CA GLN A 203 10.92 -14.87 18.58
C GLN A 203 10.43 -13.79 19.55
N LYS A 204 9.28 -14.04 20.18
CA LYS A 204 8.71 -13.19 21.22
C LYS A 204 9.28 -13.55 22.60
N ASN A 205 9.84 -12.57 23.31
CA ASN A 205 10.36 -12.76 24.67
C ASN A 205 9.74 -11.81 25.70
N GLY A 206 9.70 -12.27 26.95
CA GLY A 206 9.15 -11.51 28.08
C GLY A 206 7.63 -11.50 28.16
N LYS A 207 7.09 -10.50 28.87
CA LYS A 207 5.64 -10.30 28.99
C LYS A 207 5.13 -9.55 27.77
N TRP A 208 4.16 -10.14 27.09
CA TRP A 208 3.45 -9.53 25.97
C TRP A 208 2.07 -9.07 26.43
N ILE A 209 1.70 -7.87 26.04
CA ILE A 209 0.32 -7.41 26.08
C ILE A 209 -0.15 -7.44 24.64
N GLU A 210 -0.96 -8.44 24.30
CA GLU A 210 -1.56 -8.62 22.98
C GLU A 210 -3.00 -8.12 23.00
N LEU A 211 -3.47 -7.69 21.83
CA LEU A 211 -4.89 -7.39 21.64
C LEU A 211 -5.61 -8.67 21.25
N SER A 212 -6.72 -8.94 21.93
CA SER A 212 -7.63 -10.06 21.67
C SER A 212 -8.82 -9.62 20.84
#